data_AF-A0AAW6R213-F1
#
_entry.id   AF-A0AAW6R213-F1
#
_cell.length_a   1.000
_cell.length_b   1.000
_cell.length_c   1.000
_cell.angle_alpha   90.00
_cell.angle_beta   90.00
_cell.angle_gamma   90.00
#
_symmetry.space_group_name_H-M   'P 1'
#
loop_
_entity.id
_entity.type
_entity.pdbx_description
1 polymer ?
#
loop_
_entity_poly.entity_id
_entity_poly.type
_entity_poly.pdbx_seq_one_letter_code
_entity_poly.pdbx_strand_id
1 'polypeptide(L)'
;FFVSLKDGAQKEADKLGYNLVVLDSQNNPAKELANVQDLTVRGTKILLINPTDSDAVGNAVKMANQANIPVITLDRQATKGEVVSHIASDNVLGGKIAGDYIAKKAGEGAKVIELQGIAGTSAARERGEGFQQAVAAHKFNVLASQPADFDRTKGLNVMQNLLTAHPDVQAVFAQNDEMALGALRALQTAGKSDVMVVGFDGTPDGEKAVNDGKLAATIAQLPDQIGAKGVETADKVLKGEKVQAKYPVDLKLVVKQ
;
A
#
# COMPACT_ATOMS: atom_id res chain seq x y z
N PHE A 1 -5.58 4.71 -4.96
CA PHE A 1 -5.69 4.22 -3.56
C PHE A 1 -6.09 5.32 -2.57
N PHE A 2 -5.23 6.30 -2.27
CA PHE A 2 -5.48 7.27 -1.17
C PHE A 2 -6.71 8.18 -1.34
N VAL A 3 -7.14 8.45 -2.58
CA VAL A 3 -8.42 9.15 -2.83
C VAL A 3 -9.60 8.35 -2.29
N SER A 4 -9.67 7.05 -2.60
CA SER A 4 -10.73 6.17 -2.09
C SER A 4 -10.71 6.02 -0.57
N LEU A 5 -9.51 6.00 0.04
CA LEU A 5 -9.36 6.00 1.50
C LEU A 5 -9.95 7.27 2.11
N LYS A 6 -9.61 8.44 1.55
CA LYS A 6 -10.18 9.73 1.95
C LYS A 6 -11.70 9.74 1.80
N ASP A 7 -12.22 9.25 0.68
CA ASP A 7 -13.67 9.23 0.41
C ASP A 7 -14.42 8.31 1.38
N GLY A 8 -13.86 7.15 1.71
CA GLY A 8 -14.42 6.25 2.74
C GLY A 8 -14.43 6.87 4.13
N ALA A 9 -13.34 7.54 4.52
CA ALA A 9 -13.29 8.29 5.78
C ALA A 9 -14.32 9.43 5.79
N GLN A 10 -14.42 10.21 4.69
CA GLN A 10 -15.39 11.31 4.59
C GLN A 10 -16.82 10.81 4.74
N LYS A 11 -17.18 9.74 4.02
CA LYS A 11 -18.53 9.16 4.08
C LYS A 11 -18.91 8.69 5.48
N GLU A 12 -17.98 8.06 6.20
CA GLU A 12 -18.25 7.60 7.57
C GLU A 12 -18.28 8.78 8.56
N ALA A 13 -17.46 9.82 8.36
CA ALA A 13 -17.50 11.04 9.15
C ALA A 13 -18.85 11.76 9.00
N ASP A 14 -19.34 11.92 7.78
CA ASP A 14 -20.64 12.53 7.49
C ASP A 14 -21.78 11.73 8.16
N LYS A 15 -21.73 10.41 8.06
CA LYS A 15 -22.70 9.49 8.69
C LYS A 15 -22.74 9.60 10.21
N LEU A 16 -21.57 9.77 10.85
CA LEU A 16 -21.44 9.85 12.31
C LEU A 16 -21.53 11.29 12.85
N GLY A 17 -21.68 12.29 11.97
CA GLY A 17 -21.82 13.70 12.35
C GLY A 17 -20.51 14.39 12.75
N TYR A 18 -19.36 13.88 12.28
CA TYR A 18 -18.05 14.50 12.50
C TYR A 18 -17.65 15.44 11.37
N ASN A 19 -16.88 16.47 11.70
CA ASN A 19 -16.17 17.27 10.71
C ASN A 19 -14.80 16.64 10.42
N LEU A 20 -14.52 16.30 9.17
CA LEU A 20 -13.24 15.75 8.73
C LEU A 20 -12.36 16.84 8.11
N VAL A 21 -11.18 17.05 8.67
CA VAL A 21 -10.13 17.90 8.09
C VAL A 21 -9.10 17.00 7.42
N VAL A 22 -8.84 17.22 6.13
CA VAL A 22 -7.88 16.43 5.35
C VAL A 22 -6.69 17.30 4.96
N LEU A 23 -5.48 16.86 5.31
CA LEU A 23 -4.22 17.51 4.94
C LEU A 23 -3.35 16.53 4.15
N ASP A 24 -2.76 17.00 3.05
CA ASP A 24 -1.92 16.19 2.17
C ASP A 24 -0.42 16.38 2.49
N SER A 25 0.23 15.32 2.94
CA SER A 25 1.67 15.29 3.25
C SER A 25 2.56 15.19 2.01
N GLN A 26 2.03 14.91 0.82
CA GLN A 26 2.77 14.89 -0.46
C GLN A 26 4.03 14.01 -0.43
N ASN A 27 3.98 12.88 0.28
CA ASN A 27 5.14 11.99 0.52
C ASN A 27 6.36 12.71 1.14
N ASN A 28 6.15 13.82 1.86
CA ASN A 28 7.20 14.61 2.49
C ASN A 28 7.07 14.57 4.02
N PRO A 29 7.99 13.91 4.75
CA PRO A 29 7.95 13.81 6.20
C PRO A 29 7.98 15.17 6.93
N ALA A 30 8.66 16.18 6.37
CA ALA A 30 8.67 17.52 6.96
C ALA A 30 7.31 18.20 6.83
N LYS A 31 6.62 18.00 5.69
CA LYS A 31 5.25 18.47 5.49
C LYS A 31 4.26 17.72 6.37
N GLU A 32 4.42 16.41 6.53
CA GLU A 32 3.63 15.59 7.47
C GLU A 32 3.75 16.11 8.91
N LEU A 33 4.98 16.40 9.36
CA LEU A 33 5.21 17.00 10.68
C LEU A 33 4.51 18.36 10.81
N ALA A 34 4.64 19.24 9.81
CA ALA A 34 3.98 20.54 9.82
C ALA A 34 2.44 20.44 9.83
N ASN A 35 1.87 19.48 9.09
CA ASN A 35 0.44 19.19 9.11
C ASN A 35 -0.03 18.80 10.51
N VAL A 36 0.71 17.93 11.21
CA VAL A 36 0.35 17.55 12.58
C VAL A 36 0.54 18.71 13.56
N GLN A 37 1.56 19.55 13.39
CA GLN A 37 1.77 20.77 14.21
C GLN A 37 0.57 21.70 14.13
N ASP A 38 0.05 21.91 12.93
CA ASP A 38 -1.12 22.74 12.70
C ASP A 38 -2.40 22.12 13.30
N LEU A 39 -2.56 20.80 13.22
CA LEU A 39 -3.71 20.11 13.81
C LEU A 39 -3.73 20.13 15.35
N THR A 40 -2.57 20.19 16.03
CA THR A 40 -2.53 20.24 17.50
C THR A 40 -3.08 21.54 18.07
N VAL A 41 -2.97 22.66 17.34
CA VAL A 41 -3.46 23.97 17.78
C VAL A 41 -4.89 24.27 17.31
N ARG A 42 -5.43 23.49 16.36
CA ARG A 42 -6.81 23.63 15.83
C ARG A 42 -7.89 22.95 16.67
N GLY A 43 -7.54 22.36 17.81
CA GLY A 43 -8.49 21.68 18.68
C GLY A 43 -8.99 20.33 18.15
N THR A 44 -8.21 19.70 17.25
CA THR A 44 -8.46 18.36 16.70
C THR A 44 -8.63 17.33 17.82
N LYS A 45 -9.61 16.43 17.69
CA LYS A 45 -9.96 15.46 18.73
C LYS A 45 -9.27 14.09 18.59
N ILE A 46 -9.10 13.62 17.36
CA ILE A 46 -8.39 12.38 17.02
C ILE A 46 -7.57 12.66 15.77
N LEU A 47 -6.35 12.11 15.70
CA LEU A 47 -5.53 12.12 14.50
C LEU A 47 -5.60 10.75 13.80
N LEU A 48 -6.20 10.73 12.61
CA LEU A 48 -6.03 9.63 11.67
C LEU A 48 -4.83 9.98 10.77
N ILE A 49 -3.78 9.17 10.80
CA ILE A 49 -2.57 9.43 10.02
C ILE A 49 -2.23 8.24 9.12
N ASN A 50 -1.94 8.51 7.85
CA ASN A 50 -1.29 7.55 6.95
C ASN A 50 0.17 7.97 6.77
N PRO A 51 1.11 7.32 7.47
CA PRO A 51 2.52 7.70 7.47
C PRO A 51 3.16 7.81 6.09
N THR A 52 3.92 8.89 5.88
CA THR A 52 4.81 8.98 4.71
C THR A 52 5.95 7.96 4.75
N ASP A 53 6.51 7.74 5.95
CA ASP A 53 7.56 6.78 6.27
C ASP A 53 7.33 6.25 7.69
N SER A 54 7.48 4.94 7.91
CA SER A 54 7.11 4.32 9.19
C SER A 54 8.01 4.73 10.35
N ASP A 55 9.28 5.08 10.10
CA ASP A 55 10.21 5.52 11.13
C ASP A 55 10.16 7.04 11.34
N ALA A 56 10.13 7.82 10.26
CA ALA A 56 10.17 9.28 10.31
C ALA A 56 8.91 9.88 10.96
N VAL A 57 7.75 9.25 10.76
CA VAL A 57 6.46 9.70 11.33
C VAL A 57 6.46 9.74 12.86
N GLY A 58 7.39 9.03 13.52
CA GLY A 58 7.43 8.94 14.97
C GLY A 58 7.51 10.28 15.70
N ASN A 59 8.15 11.29 15.10
CA ASN A 59 8.17 12.64 15.67
C ASN A 59 6.80 13.32 15.58
N ALA A 60 6.08 13.14 14.48
CA ALA A 60 4.73 13.67 14.30
C ALA A 60 3.74 12.98 15.26
N VAL A 61 3.83 11.66 15.44
CA VAL A 61 3.02 10.90 16.41
C VAL A 61 3.28 11.38 17.83
N LYS A 62 4.55 11.48 18.25
CA LYS A 62 4.92 11.97 19.60
C LYS A 62 4.38 13.36 19.90
N MET A 63 4.37 14.23 18.91
CA MET A 63 3.85 15.59 19.07
C MET A 63 2.32 15.60 19.23
N ALA A 64 1.58 14.74 18.52
CA ALA A 64 0.16 14.52 18.80
C ALA A 64 -0.06 13.93 20.20
N ASN A 65 0.78 12.97 20.63
CA ASN A 65 0.71 12.40 21.98
C ASN A 65 0.94 13.47 23.07
N GLN A 66 1.94 14.35 22.90
CA GLN A 66 2.20 15.46 23.82
C GLN A 66 1.05 16.48 23.89
N ALA A 67 0.30 16.63 22.79
CA ALA A 67 -0.92 17.44 22.74
C ALA A 67 -2.17 16.69 23.28
N ASN A 68 -2.00 15.48 23.82
CA ASN A 68 -3.08 14.60 24.27
C ASN A 68 -4.12 14.28 23.18
N ILE A 69 -3.67 14.18 21.92
CA ILE A 69 -4.51 13.78 20.79
C ILE A 69 -4.25 12.29 20.51
N PRO A 70 -5.26 11.41 20.67
CA PRO A 70 -5.13 10.01 20.32
C PRO A 70 -4.85 9.83 18.83
N VAL A 71 -3.93 8.92 18.52
CA VAL A 71 -3.47 8.64 17.15
C VAL A 71 -3.94 7.26 16.71
N ILE A 72 -4.49 7.18 15.50
CA ILE A 72 -4.81 5.93 14.80
C ILE A 72 -4.05 5.95 13.47
N THR A 73 -3.28 4.90 13.20
CA THR A 73 -2.55 4.79 11.94
C THR A 73 -3.35 3.99 10.91
N LEU A 74 -3.38 4.48 9.67
CA LEU A 74 -4.09 3.87 8.55
C LEU A 74 -3.08 3.41 7.49
N ASP A 75 -3.23 2.19 6.97
CA ASP A 75 -2.45 1.55 5.91
C ASP A 75 -0.97 1.29 6.24
N ARG A 76 -0.24 2.28 6.78
CA ARG A 76 1.16 2.16 7.21
C ARG A 76 1.28 2.35 8.72
N GLN A 77 2.16 1.57 9.34
CA GLN A 77 2.50 1.66 10.76
C GLN A 77 3.40 2.86 11.07
N ALA A 78 3.35 3.31 12.32
CA ALA A 78 4.39 4.13 12.92
C ALA A 78 5.27 3.26 13.83
N THR A 79 6.59 3.29 13.65
CA THR A 79 7.54 2.49 14.45
C THR A 79 7.68 3.05 15.89
N LYS A 80 7.46 4.36 16.06
CA LYS A 80 7.64 5.07 17.33
C LYS A 80 6.44 5.98 17.62
N GLY A 81 6.25 6.28 18.90
CA GLY A 81 5.11 7.05 19.38
C GLY A 81 3.95 6.15 19.83
N GLU A 82 3.02 6.72 20.57
CA GLU A 82 1.87 5.98 21.10
C GLU A 82 0.73 6.02 20.08
N VAL A 83 0.26 4.84 19.68
CA VAL A 83 -0.81 4.65 18.70
C VAL A 83 -1.89 3.80 19.35
N VAL A 84 -3.13 4.28 19.31
CA VAL A 84 -4.29 3.60 19.94
C VAL A 84 -4.71 2.37 19.13
N SER A 85 -4.72 2.50 17.81
CA SER A 85 -5.10 1.43 16.90
C SER A 85 -4.40 1.60 15.55
N HIS A 86 -4.11 0.49 14.89
CA HIS A 86 -3.61 0.44 13.52
C HIS A 86 -4.60 -0.32 12.62
N ILE A 87 -4.92 0.23 11.46
CA ILE A 87 -5.91 -0.33 10.54
C ILE A 87 -5.26 -0.45 9.17
N ALA A 88 -5.10 -1.67 8.68
CA ALA A 88 -4.46 -1.95 7.41
C ALA A 88 -4.86 -3.33 6.88
N SER A 89 -4.61 -3.53 5.59
CA SER A 89 -4.63 -4.88 5.01
C SER A 89 -3.47 -5.73 5.53
N ASP A 90 -3.61 -7.05 5.49
CA ASP A 90 -2.49 -7.97 5.77
C ASP A 90 -1.53 -8.02 4.57
N ASN A 91 -0.59 -7.08 4.53
CA ASN A 91 0.35 -6.95 3.41
C ASN A 91 1.30 -8.16 3.25
N VAL A 92 1.63 -8.87 4.33
CA VAL A 92 2.45 -10.10 4.26
C VAL A 92 1.66 -11.18 3.53
N LEU A 93 0.41 -11.39 3.93
CA LEU A 93 -0.48 -12.31 3.22
C LEU A 93 -0.64 -11.89 1.74
N GLY A 94 -0.84 -10.60 1.48
CA GLY A 94 -1.00 -10.10 0.11
C GLY A 94 0.22 -10.35 -0.78
N GLY A 95 1.43 -10.07 -0.29
CA GLY A 95 2.68 -10.36 -1.02
C GLY A 95 2.85 -11.86 -1.30
N LYS A 96 2.46 -12.70 -0.34
CA LYS A 96 2.46 -14.16 -0.50
C LYS A 96 1.46 -14.62 -1.56
N ILE A 97 0.22 -14.11 -1.53
CA ILE A 97 -0.81 -14.44 -2.53
C ILE A 97 -0.34 -14.06 -3.94
N ALA A 98 0.28 -12.88 -4.10
CA ALA A 98 0.84 -12.45 -5.38
C ALA A 98 1.88 -13.45 -5.91
N GLY A 99 2.84 -13.84 -5.07
CA GLY A 99 3.85 -14.84 -5.44
C GLY A 99 3.27 -16.23 -5.69
N ASP A 100 2.31 -16.70 -4.89
CA ASP A 100 1.63 -17.98 -5.11
C ASP A 100 0.88 -18.00 -6.45
N TYR A 101 0.27 -16.88 -6.83
CA TYR A 101 -0.38 -16.75 -8.14
C TYR A 101 0.63 -16.76 -9.28
N ILE A 102 1.80 -16.12 -9.10
CA ILE A 102 2.90 -16.20 -10.07
C ILE A 102 3.32 -17.66 -10.27
N ALA A 103 3.53 -18.42 -9.20
CA ALA A 103 3.94 -19.82 -9.29
C ALA A 103 2.90 -20.68 -10.02
N LYS A 104 1.61 -20.45 -9.72
CA LYS A 104 0.50 -21.15 -10.38
C LYS A 104 0.47 -20.94 -11.90
N LYS A 105 0.96 -19.80 -12.40
CA LYS A 105 0.84 -19.41 -13.82
C LYS A 105 2.15 -19.55 -14.60
N ALA A 106 3.28 -19.17 -14.01
CA ALA A 106 4.60 -19.25 -14.62
C ALA A 106 5.40 -20.50 -14.23
N GLY A 107 4.94 -21.25 -13.22
CA GLY A 107 5.60 -22.44 -12.70
C GLY A 107 6.54 -22.15 -11.53
N GLU A 108 6.95 -23.22 -10.85
CA GLU A 108 8.05 -23.18 -9.87
C GLU A 108 9.37 -22.81 -10.58
N GLY A 109 10.29 -22.17 -9.86
CA GLY A 109 11.58 -21.77 -10.43
C GLY A 109 11.53 -20.58 -11.39
N ALA A 110 10.35 -19.96 -11.59
CA ALA A 110 10.19 -18.84 -12.50
C ALA A 110 11.18 -17.70 -12.21
N LYS A 111 11.66 -17.07 -13.29
CA LYS A 111 12.52 -15.89 -13.23
C LYS A 111 11.67 -14.65 -13.00
N VAL A 112 11.83 -14.04 -11.83
CA VAL A 112 10.96 -12.95 -11.37
C VAL A 112 11.72 -11.65 -11.14
N ILE A 113 11.03 -10.53 -11.35
CA ILE A 113 11.45 -9.20 -10.89
C ILE A 113 10.44 -8.70 -9.86
N GLU A 114 10.92 -8.07 -8.79
CA GLU A 114 10.10 -7.32 -7.84
C GLU A 114 10.29 -5.82 -8.03
N LEU A 115 9.20 -5.09 -8.27
CA LEU A 115 9.16 -3.63 -8.18
C LEU A 115 8.63 -3.24 -6.79
N GLN A 116 9.53 -2.73 -5.96
CA GLN A 116 9.25 -2.43 -4.57
C GLN A 116 8.63 -1.04 -4.41
N GLY A 117 7.85 -0.86 -3.36
CA GLY A 117 7.32 0.43 -2.95
C GLY A 117 8.36 1.37 -2.36
N ILE A 118 7.86 2.40 -1.66
CA ILE A 118 8.72 3.36 -0.94
C ILE A 118 9.45 2.62 0.18
N ALA A 119 10.78 2.62 0.12
CA ALA A 119 11.63 2.10 1.19
C ALA A 119 11.34 2.86 2.50
N GLY A 120 11.30 2.13 3.62
CA GLY A 120 10.92 2.70 4.93
C GLY A 120 9.43 2.65 5.25
N THR A 121 8.57 2.31 4.28
CA THR A 121 7.15 2.05 4.56
C THR A 121 6.92 0.59 4.98
N SER A 122 6.11 0.40 6.02
CA SER A 122 5.64 -0.93 6.44
C SER A 122 4.95 -1.70 5.32
N ALA A 123 4.13 -1.04 4.49
CA ALA A 123 3.48 -1.69 3.36
C ALA A 123 4.49 -2.34 2.37
N ALA A 124 5.54 -1.60 1.97
CA ALA A 124 6.55 -2.14 1.06
C ALA A 124 7.34 -3.28 1.72
N ARG A 125 7.71 -3.12 2.99
CA ARG A 125 8.43 -4.12 3.78
C ARG A 125 7.61 -5.42 3.89
N GLU A 126 6.37 -5.33 4.35
CA GLU A 126 5.50 -6.49 4.57
C GLU A 126 5.12 -7.19 3.27
N ARG A 127 4.85 -6.45 2.17
CA ARG A 127 4.63 -7.06 0.84
C ARG A 127 5.88 -7.81 0.37
N GLY A 128 7.06 -7.24 0.58
CA GLY A 128 8.33 -7.89 0.30
C GLY A 128 8.51 -9.16 1.12
N GLU A 129 8.26 -9.12 2.43
CA GLU A 129 8.31 -10.31 3.31
C GLU A 129 7.39 -11.43 2.80
N GLY A 130 6.15 -11.09 2.45
CA GLY A 130 5.20 -12.03 1.86
C GLY A 130 5.70 -12.63 0.55
N PHE A 131 6.23 -11.80 -0.34
CA PHE A 131 6.79 -12.26 -1.61
C PHE A 131 8.02 -13.15 -1.40
N GLN A 132 8.89 -12.84 -0.43
CA GLN A 132 10.03 -13.69 -0.07
C GLN A 132 9.60 -15.07 0.45
N GLN A 133 8.47 -15.17 1.16
CA GLN A 133 7.89 -16.49 1.51
C GLN A 133 7.52 -17.29 0.26
N ALA A 134 6.93 -16.65 -0.75
CA ALA A 134 6.60 -17.28 -2.02
C ALA A 134 7.86 -17.65 -2.82
N VAL A 135 8.90 -16.80 -2.84
CA VAL A 135 10.21 -17.11 -3.44
C VAL A 135 10.80 -18.37 -2.81
N ALA A 136 10.81 -18.48 -1.48
CA ALA A 136 11.36 -19.64 -0.78
C ALA A 136 10.54 -20.92 -1.03
N ALA A 137 9.21 -20.80 -1.07
CA ALA A 137 8.29 -21.92 -1.29
C ALA A 137 8.37 -22.46 -2.73
N HIS A 138 8.33 -21.57 -3.73
CA HIS A 138 8.24 -21.92 -5.16
C HIS A 138 9.59 -21.88 -5.88
N LYS A 139 10.68 -21.66 -5.15
CA LYS A 139 12.07 -21.64 -5.64
C LYS A 139 12.32 -20.62 -6.75
N PHE A 140 11.62 -19.48 -6.74
CA PHE A 140 11.80 -18.45 -7.75
C PHE A 140 13.25 -18.00 -7.88
N ASN A 141 13.67 -17.73 -9.11
CA ASN A 141 14.92 -17.05 -9.39
C ASN A 141 14.65 -15.54 -9.46
N VAL A 142 14.94 -14.82 -8.38
CA VAL A 142 14.76 -13.36 -8.32
C VAL A 142 15.90 -12.69 -9.09
N LEU A 143 15.61 -12.23 -10.31
CA LEU A 143 16.60 -11.57 -11.18
C LEU A 143 16.99 -10.19 -10.65
N ALA A 144 16.00 -9.44 -10.19
CA ALA A 144 16.19 -8.13 -9.58
C ALA A 144 15.03 -7.80 -8.64
N SER A 145 15.33 -6.95 -7.66
CA SER A 145 14.36 -6.38 -6.74
C SER A 145 14.72 -4.93 -6.48
N GLN A 146 13.90 -3.99 -6.97
CA GLN A 146 14.26 -2.58 -6.97
C GLN A 146 13.08 -1.66 -6.64
N PRO A 147 13.27 -0.62 -5.80
CA PRO A 147 12.24 0.38 -5.53
C PRO A 147 11.85 1.19 -6.77
N ALA A 148 10.54 1.36 -6.93
CA ALA A 148 9.90 2.32 -7.83
C ALA A 148 8.89 3.21 -7.09
N ASP A 149 8.97 3.24 -5.75
CA ASP A 149 8.34 4.22 -4.85
C ASP A 149 6.82 4.34 -5.00
N PHE A 150 6.14 3.25 -5.35
CA PHE A 150 4.70 3.21 -5.61
C PHE A 150 4.24 4.15 -6.73
N ASP A 151 5.14 4.59 -7.60
CA ASP A 151 4.89 5.58 -8.65
C ASP A 151 4.90 4.95 -10.06
N ARG A 152 3.96 5.37 -10.90
CA ARG A 152 3.79 4.84 -12.25
C ARG A 152 4.95 5.16 -13.18
N THR A 153 5.48 6.38 -13.11
CA THR A 153 6.57 6.83 -13.99
C THR A 153 7.89 6.18 -13.58
N LYS A 154 8.16 6.08 -12.28
CA LYS A 154 9.30 5.34 -11.75
C LYS A 154 9.19 3.86 -12.08
N GLY A 155 8.01 3.26 -11.95
CA GLY A 155 7.76 1.86 -12.34
C GLY A 155 8.10 1.59 -13.82
N LEU A 156 7.70 2.50 -14.72
CA LEU A 156 8.09 2.47 -16.13
C LEU A 156 9.61 2.52 -16.30
N ASN A 157 10.27 3.53 -15.75
CA ASN A 157 11.70 3.77 -15.95
C ASN A 157 12.56 2.63 -15.36
N VAL A 158 12.23 2.17 -14.15
CA VAL A 158 12.91 1.05 -13.49
C VAL A 158 12.73 -0.23 -14.31
N MET A 159 11.51 -0.55 -14.76
CA MET A 159 11.28 -1.75 -15.56
C MET A 159 11.99 -1.69 -16.92
N GLN A 160 12.03 -0.52 -17.58
CA GLN A 160 12.80 -0.34 -18.81
C GLN A 160 14.28 -0.67 -18.62
N ASN A 161 14.89 -0.15 -17.55
CA ASN A 161 16.28 -0.43 -17.25
C ASN A 161 16.51 -1.91 -16.94
N LEU A 162 15.66 -2.51 -16.09
CA LEU A 162 15.79 -3.92 -15.73
C LEU A 162 15.59 -4.87 -16.91
N LEU A 163 14.71 -4.54 -17.87
CA LEU A 163 14.53 -5.33 -19.09
C LEU A 163 15.78 -5.40 -19.97
N THR A 164 16.64 -4.38 -19.93
CA THR A 164 17.91 -4.42 -20.68
C THR A 164 18.90 -5.42 -20.08
N ALA A 165 18.94 -5.53 -18.75
CA ALA A 165 19.81 -6.45 -18.02
C ALA A 165 19.24 -7.87 -17.89
N HIS A 166 17.91 -7.99 -17.89
CA HIS A 166 17.17 -9.21 -17.61
C HIS A 166 16.09 -9.48 -18.68
N PRO A 167 16.47 -9.65 -19.96
CA PRO A 167 15.52 -9.88 -21.05
C PRO A 167 14.78 -11.22 -20.95
N ASP A 168 15.21 -12.10 -20.05
CA ASP A 168 14.69 -13.44 -19.77
C ASP A 168 13.74 -13.49 -18.56
N VAL A 169 13.31 -12.34 -18.03
CA VAL A 169 12.26 -12.27 -17.00
C VAL A 169 10.97 -12.93 -17.50
N GLN A 170 10.32 -13.70 -16.62
CA GLN A 170 9.06 -14.39 -16.91
C GLN A 170 7.87 -13.76 -16.19
N ALA A 171 8.10 -13.23 -14.99
CA ALA A 171 7.05 -12.55 -14.22
C ALA A 171 7.57 -11.34 -13.44
N VAL A 172 6.68 -10.38 -13.20
CA VAL A 172 6.92 -9.21 -12.38
C VAL A 172 5.88 -9.15 -11.27
N PHE A 173 6.33 -9.05 -10.03
CA PHE A 173 5.50 -8.60 -8.92
C PHE A 173 5.74 -7.10 -8.71
N ALA A 174 4.71 -6.29 -8.90
CA ALA A 174 4.74 -4.88 -8.58
C ALA A 174 3.93 -4.64 -7.31
N GLN A 175 4.56 -4.08 -6.28
CA GLN A 175 3.93 -3.92 -4.96
C GLN A 175 2.78 -2.91 -4.94
N ASN A 176 2.47 -2.22 -6.05
CA ASN A 176 1.17 -1.58 -6.29
C ASN A 176 0.79 -1.51 -7.78
N ASP A 177 -0.46 -1.16 -8.06
CA ASP A 177 -1.01 -1.07 -9.42
C ASP A 177 -0.37 0.05 -10.23
N GLU A 178 0.03 1.18 -9.62
CA GLU A 178 0.71 2.26 -10.34
C GLU A 178 2.02 1.77 -10.95
N MET A 179 2.86 1.09 -10.17
CA MET A 179 4.10 0.49 -10.67
C MET A 179 3.82 -0.64 -11.66
N ALA A 180 2.77 -1.44 -11.44
CA ALA A 180 2.37 -2.50 -12.38
C ALA A 180 2.01 -1.93 -13.76
N LEU A 181 1.24 -0.85 -13.79
CA LEU A 181 0.85 -0.15 -15.03
C LEU A 181 2.06 0.49 -15.73
N GLY A 182 3.00 1.04 -14.96
CA GLY A 182 4.29 1.51 -15.47
C GLY A 182 5.10 0.38 -16.12
N ALA A 183 5.21 -0.77 -15.44
CA ALA A 183 5.90 -1.94 -15.94
C ALA A 183 5.27 -2.51 -17.22
N LEU A 184 3.94 -2.57 -17.29
CA LEU A 184 3.22 -2.97 -18.51
C LEU A 184 3.54 -2.05 -19.69
N ARG A 185 3.68 -0.74 -19.46
CA ARG A 185 4.07 0.20 -20.50
C ARG A 185 5.52 -0.02 -20.97
N ALA A 186 6.44 -0.35 -20.04
CA ALA A 186 7.82 -0.70 -20.37
C ALA A 186 7.87 -1.95 -21.27
N LEU A 187 7.16 -3.01 -20.87
CA LEU A 187 7.04 -4.26 -21.60
C LEU A 187 6.45 -4.06 -23.00
N GLN A 188 5.38 -3.26 -23.11
CA GLN A 188 4.78 -2.90 -24.39
C GLN A 188 5.80 -2.19 -25.31
N THR A 189 6.58 -1.26 -24.77
CA THR A 189 7.60 -0.51 -25.52
C THR A 189 8.72 -1.43 -26.01
N ALA A 190 9.08 -2.43 -25.21
CA ALA A 190 10.08 -3.43 -25.53
C ALA A 190 9.57 -4.58 -26.43
N GLY A 191 8.29 -4.59 -26.81
CA GLY A 191 7.69 -5.68 -27.59
C GLY A 191 7.59 -7.01 -26.83
N LYS A 192 7.62 -6.98 -25.49
CA LYS A 192 7.54 -8.15 -24.60
C LYS A 192 6.09 -8.38 -24.16
N SER A 193 5.41 -9.33 -24.79
CA SER A 193 4.02 -9.72 -24.46
C SER A 193 3.92 -11.01 -23.64
N ASP A 194 5.05 -11.70 -23.42
CA ASP A 194 5.20 -12.97 -22.75
C ASP A 194 5.43 -12.85 -21.23
N VAL A 195 5.67 -11.65 -20.73
CA VAL A 195 5.96 -11.39 -19.31
C VAL A 195 4.66 -11.17 -18.53
N MET A 196 4.43 -12.00 -17.52
CA MET A 196 3.29 -11.86 -16.61
C MET A 196 3.53 -10.73 -15.61
N VAL A 197 2.53 -9.89 -15.35
CA VAL A 197 2.61 -8.84 -14.30
C VAL A 197 1.47 -9.02 -13.30
N VAL A 198 1.80 -9.04 -12.00
CA VAL A 198 0.86 -9.03 -10.88
C VAL A 198 1.02 -7.73 -10.10
N GLY A 199 -0.10 -7.01 -9.96
CA GLY A 199 -0.17 -5.76 -9.19
C GLY A 199 -0.75 -5.95 -7.78
N PHE A 200 -1.01 -4.83 -7.12
CA PHE A 200 -1.57 -4.76 -5.78
C PHE A 200 -2.34 -3.45 -5.64
N ASP A 201 -3.51 -3.47 -5.01
CA ASP A 201 -4.43 -2.38 -4.65
C ASP A 201 -5.84 -2.64 -5.18
N GLY A 202 -5.99 -3.15 -6.40
CA GLY A 202 -7.32 -3.29 -7.02
C GLY A 202 -7.92 -1.93 -7.39
N THR A 203 -7.09 -1.01 -7.87
CA THR A 203 -7.55 0.30 -8.34
C THR A 203 -8.44 0.15 -9.59
N PRO A 204 -9.27 1.15 -9.93
CA PRO A 204 -10.06 1.11 -11.17
C PRO A 204 -9.20 0.87 -12.43
N ASP A 205 -8.02 1.49 -12.51
CA ASP A 205 -7.08 1.27 -13.62
C ASP A 205 -6.47 -0.15 -13.58
N GLY A 206 -6.13 -0.66 -12.39
CA GLY A 206 -5.62 -2.02 -12.20
C GLY A 206 -6.65 -3.09 -12.58
N GLU A 207 -7.88 -2.99 -12.08
CA GLU A 207 -8.99 -3.89 -12.44
C GLU A 207 -9.30 -3.81 -13.93
N LYS A 208 -9.31 -2.60 -14.52
CA LYS A 208 -9.45 -2.44 -15.97
C LYS A 208 -8.35 -3.18 -16.72
N ALA A 209 -7.09 -3.06 -16.29
CA ALA A 209 -5.97 -3.76 -16.93
C ALA A 209 -6.09 -5.29 -16.79
N VAL A 210 -6.63 -5.79 -15.68
CA VAL A 210 -6.96 -7.22 -15.51
C VAL A 210 -8.05 -7.66 -16.49
N ASN A 211 -9.16 -6.91 -16.57
CA ASN A 211 -10.27 -7.23 -17.47
C ASN A 211 -9.86 -7.19 -18.95
N ASP A 212 -9.03 -6.22 -19.32
CA ASP A 212 -8.44 -6.09 -20.65
C ASP A 212 -7.41 -7.22 -20.94
N GLY A 213 -7.03 -8.03 -19.95
CA GLY A 213 -6.05 -9.12 -20.07
C GLY A 213 -4.59 -8.67 -20.15
N LYS A 214 -4.30 -7.42 -19.80
CA LYS A 214 -2.93 -6.86 -19.81
C LYS A 214 -2.21 -7.13 -18.49
N LEU A 215 -2.93 -6.98 -17.37
CA LEU A 215 -2.44 -7.33 -16.04
C LEU A 215 -2.96 -8.72 -15.69
N ALA A 216 -2.10 -9.62 -15.20
CA ALA A 216 -2.49 -11.01 -14.97
C ALA A 216 -3.35 -11.18 -13.70
N ALA A 217 -3.08 -10.35 -12.70
CA ALA A 217 -3.87 -10.22 -11.48
C ALA A 217 -3.54 -8.93 -10.74
N THR A 218 -4.42 -8.54 -9.82
CA THR A 218 -4.10 -7.58 -8.75
C THR A 218 -4.63 -8.09 -7.42
N ILE A 219 -3.95 -7.78 -6.33
CA ILE A 219 -4.44 -8.05 -4.98
C ILE A 219 -5.26 -6.83 -4.52
N ALA A 220 -6.57 -6.91 -4.65
CA ALA A 220 -7.47 -5.83 -4.27
C ALA A 220 -7.44 -5.62 -2.75
N GLN A 221 -7.23 -4.36 -2.39
CA GLN A 221 -7.46 -3.82 -1.06
C GLN A 221 -8.85 -3.17 -1.00
N LEU A 222 -9.27 -2.78 0.20
CA LEU A 222 -10.52 -2.05 0.43
C LEU A 222 -10.20 -0.67 1.07
N PRO A 223 -9.60 0.28 0.32
CA PRO A 223 -9.13 1.55 0.86
C PRO A 223 -10.24 2.38 1.51
N ASP A 224 -11.43 2.38 0.91
CA ASP A 224 -12.62 3.03 1.44
C ASP A 224 -13.00 2.44 2.82
N GLN A 225 -12.89 1.13 2.97
CA GLN A 225 -13.13 0.46 4.27
C GLN A 225 -12.04 0.77 5.29
N ILE A 226 -10.76 0.90 4.89
CA ILE A 226 -9.69 1.37 5.80
C ILE A 226 -10.04 2.76 6.33
N GLY A 227 -10.44 3.68 5.45
CA GLY A 227 -10.84 5.03 5.82
C GLY A 227 -12.06 5.06 6.74
N ALA A 228 -13.13 4.34 6.37
CA ALA A 228 -14.35 4.24 7.18
C ALA A 228 -14.06 3.60 8.55
N LYS A 229 -13.28 2.52 8.59
CA LYS A 229 -12.90 1.86 9.85
C LYS A 229 -12.04 2.76 10.74
N GLY A 230 -11.22 3.63 10.15
CA GLY A 230 -10.49 4.69 10.85
C GLY A 230 -11.42 5.60 11.63
N VAL A 231 -12.45 6.12 10.97
CA VAL A 231 -13.43 7.02 11.58
C VAL A 231 -14.32 6.29 12.60
N GLU A 232 -14.78 5.08 12.30
CA GLU A 232 -15.53 4.24 13.26
C GLU A 232 -14.71 3.99 14.54
N THR A 233 -13.41 3.74 14.40
CA THR A 233 -12.51 3.52 15.55
C THR A 233 -12.27 4.81 16.31
N ALA A 234 -12.13 5.95 15.62
CA ALA A 234 -12.03 7.26 16.25
C ALA A 234 -13.27 7.60 17.09
N ASP A 235 -14.47 7.31 16.58
CA ASP A 235 -15.73 7.49 17.29
C ASP A 235 -15.78 6.67 18.59
N LYS A 236 -15.40 5.39 18.54
CA LYS A 236 -15.30 4.53 19.73
C LYS A 236 -14.34 5.09 20.78
N VAL A 237 -13.17 5.56 20.35
CA VAL A 237 -12.18 6.18 21.25
C VAL A 237 -12.77 7.42 21.92
N LEU A 238 -13.48 8.28 21.18
CA LEU A 238 -14.12 9.48 21.72
C LEU A 238 -15.26 9.18 22.69
N LYS A 239 -15.95 8.05 22.51
CA LYS A 239 -16.98 7.54 23.43
C LYS A 239 -16.41 6.83 24.66
N GLY A 240 -15.09 6.71 24.78
CA GLY A 240 -14.43 6.02 25.88
C GLY A 240 -14.51 4.49 25.79
N GLU A 241 -14.84 3.95 24.61
CA GLU A 241 -14.88 2.50 24.38
C GLU A 241 -13.46 1.95 24.17
N LYS A 242 -13.24 0.68 24.57
CA LYS A 242 -12.00 -0.03 24.27
C LYS A 242 -11.98 -0.44 22.80
N VAL A 243 -10.84 -0.25 22.14
CA VAL A 243 -10.62 -0.68 20.75
C VAL A 243 -9.47 -1.68 20.65
N GLN A 244 -9.46 -2.48 19.58
CA GLN A 244 -8.34 -3.37 19.28
C GLN A 244 -7.12 -2.56 18.85
N ALA A 245 -5.92 -3.04 19.17
CA ALA A 245 -4.68 -2.41 18.73
C ALA A 245 -4.44 -2.56 17.22
N LYS A 246 -5.01 -3.60 16.58
CA LYS A 246 -4.92 -3.83 15.13
C LYS A 246 -6.27 -4.32 14.60
N TYR A 247 -6.78 -3.68 13.55
CA TYR A 247 -7.91 -4.19 12.76
C TYR A 247 -7.43 -4.54 11.36
N PRO A 248 -7.42 -5.82 10.97
CA PRO A 248 -7.12 -6.21 9.60
C PRO A 248 -8.28 -5.83 8.67
N VAL A 249 -7.95 -5.47 7.44
CA VAL A 249 -8.90 -5.33 6.32
C VAL A 249 -8.62 -6.44 5.30
N ASP A 250 -9.69 -7.05 4.80
CA ASP A 250 -9.58 -8.21 3.90
C ASP A 250 -8.90 -7.86 2.57
N LEU A 251 -8.19 -8.85 2.04
CA LEU A 251 -7.59 -8.82 0.71
C LEU A 251 -8.31 -9.78 -0.24
N LYS A 252 -8.37 -9.43 -1.52
CA LYS A 252 -8.95 -10.28 -2.54
C LYS A 252 -8.06 -10.38 -3.78
N LEU A 253 -7.72 -11.59 -4.20
CA LEU A 253 -7.10 -11.82 -5.50
C LEU A 253 -8.13 -11.54 -6.61
N VAL A 254 -7.82 -10.60 -7.50
CA VAL A 254 -8.62 -10.25 -8.67
C VAL A 254 -7.93 -10.76 -9.93
N VAL A 255 -8.66 -11.57 -10.69
CA VAL A 255 -8.21 -12.16 -11.97
C VAL A 255 -9.31 -11.98 -13.01
N LYS A 256 -8.93 -12.05 -14.29
CA LYS A 256 -9.90 -12.05 -15.39
C LYS A 256 -10.79 -13.29 -15.30
N GLN A 257 -12.11 -13.08 -15.42
CA GLN A 257 -13.10 -14.16 -15.54
C GLN A 257 -13.10 -14.75 -16.95
#